data_AF-A0A3S0C726-F1
#
_entry.id   AF-A0A3S0C726-F1
#
_cell.length_a   1.000
_cell.length_b   1.000
_cell.length_c   1.000
_cell.angle_alpha   90.00
_cell.angle_beta   90.00
_cell.angle_gamma   90.00
#
_symmetry.space_group_name_H-M   'P 1'
#
loop_
_entity.id
_entity.type
_entity.pdbx_description
1 polymer ?
#
loop_
_entity_poly.entity_id
_entity_poly.type
_entity_poly.pdbx_seq_one_letter_code
_entity_poly.pdbx_strand_id
1 'polypeptide(L)'
;MQKPQQRPQFEFVAIMASLMSIVALTIDAILPAMATIGVAINSLDPTRNQLLITMIFLGLGVGQLVFGPLSDSFGRKPIVYIGFILFSIASVICVLSPSLEWMIFGRILQGIGLSAPRTISISMIRDSYKGDYMAKIMSFVTAFFILVPIVAPAMGKFFLDHFGWEAIFYMQLFFTMVVGVWFWKRQPETLKPEFKVKFSSRVFIDGFKELIGYRETVAFTIVSGLITGAFMVYLSAAQQIFETQYGLADSFPFIFAGLAISVGLSTLMNGTLVVKFGMRRLALVSLILFCGISIIYVVLFHNTQNPSLPILISFLSLQFFTLGFLFGNLRAIAMEPIGHIAGIGAAITGFVSTLIAIPIATYIGSFILGTTLPLFVGFAICGLASLGIFMLMRKRSVVVRVWQRARSFR
;
A
#
# COMPACT_ATOMS: atom_id res chain seq x y z
N MET A 1 -16.61 20.42 1.35
CA MET A 1 -16.21 19.24 2.14
C MET A 1 -17.33 18.86 3.10
N GLN A 2 -17.65 17.56 3.23
CA GLN A 2 -18.67 17.08 4.16
C GLN A 2 -18.30 17.39 5.62
N LYS A 3 -19.29 17.52 6.52
CA LYS A 3 -19.01 17.50 7.97
C LYS A 3 -18.43 16.11 8.28
N PRO A 4 -17.17 16.02 8.76
CA PRO A 4 -16.54 14.73 8.99
C PRO A 4 -17.33 13.94 10.03
N GLN A 5 -17.57 12.66 9.76
CA GLN A 5 -18.18 11.78 10.76
C GLN A 5 -17.24 11.67 11.95
N GLN A 6 -17.74 11.97 13.16
CA GLN A 6 -16.90 12.04 14.35
C GLN A 6 -16.53 10.66 14.94
N ARG A 7 -17.26 9.58 14.58
CA ARG A 7 -16.94 8.22 15.01
C ARG A 7 -16.73 7.30 13.80
N PRO A 8 -15.65 6.49 13.80
CA PRO A 8 -15.44 5.49 12.76
C PRO A 8 -16.53 4.42 12.87
N GLN A 9 -17.33 4.27 11.82
CA GLN A 9 -18.29 3.18 11.74
C GLN A 9 -17.53 1.90 11.40
N PHE A 10 -17.60 0.88 12.26
CA PHE A 10 -16.91 -0.39 12.04
C PHE A 10 -17.21 -0.97 10.66
N GLU A 11 -18.49 -0.92 10.24
CA GLU A 11 -18.94 -1.38 8.93
C GLU A 11 -18.24 -0.63 7.77
N PHE A 12 -18.11 0.70 7.85
CA PHE A 12 -17.37 1.48 6.86
C PHE A 12 -15.91 1.02 6.75
N VAL A 13 -15.24 0.85 7.89
CA VAL A 13 -13.84 0.39 7.92
C VAL A 13 -13.71 -1.00 7.31
N ALA A 14 -14.61 -1.92 7.65
CA ALA A 14 -14.60 -3.28 7.15
C ALA A 14 -14.87 -3.35 5.63
N ILE A 15 -15.77 -2.51 5.11
CA ILE A 15 -16.01 -2.40 3.68
C ILE A 15 -14.76 -1.85 2.97
N MET A 16 -14.17 -0.75 3.43
CA MET A 16 -12.94 -0.19 2.83
C MET A 16 -11.77 -1.17 2.88
N ALA A 17 -11.62 -1.90 3.99
CA ALA A 17 -10.65 -2.97 4.15
C ALA A 17 -10.90 -4.08 3.11
N SER A 18 -12.13 -4.56 2.98
CA SER A 18 -12.49 -5.61 2.02
C SER A 18 -12.22 -5.21 0.57
N LEU A 19 -12.53 -3.96 0.18
CA LEU A 19 -12.22 -3.42 -1.14
C LEU A 19 -10.72 -3.46 -1.45
N MET A 20 -9.87 -3.08 -0.47
CA MET A 20 -8.41 -3.17 -0.62
C MET A 20 -7.90 -4.62 -0.58
N SER A 21 -8.51 -5.47 0.25
CA SER A 21 -8.12 -6.87 0.45
C SER A 21 -8.33 -7.76 -0.78
N ILE A 22 -9.31 -7.46 -1.64
CA ILE A 22 -9.49 -8.20 -2.92
C ILE A 22 -8.21 -8.10 -3.77
N VAL A 23 -7.49 -6.98 -3.70
CA VAL A 23 -6.24 -6.80 -4.44
C VAL A 23 -5.16 -7.77 -3.95
N ALA A 24 -4.92 -7.83 -2.64
CA ALA A 24 -3.97 -8.77 -2.06
C ALA A 24 -4.36 -10.22 -2.35
N LEU A 25 -5.64 -10.58 -2.14
CA LEU A 25 -6.15 -11.92 -2.44
C LEU A 25 -5.89 -12.35 -3.89
N THR A 26 -6.06 -11.42 -4.85
CA THR A 26 -5.86 -11.71 -6.29
C THR A 26 -4.38 -11.90 -6.66
N ILE A 27 -3.48 -11.20 -5.96
CA ILE A 27 -2.04 -11.30 -6.20
C ILE A 27 -1.49 -12.56 -5.56
N ASP A 28 -1.84 -12.84 -4.30
CA ASP A 28 -1.14 -13.81 -3.47
C ASP A 28 -1.74 -15.22 -3.56
N ALA A 29 -3.05 -15.36 -3.81
CA ALA A 29 -3.69 -16.68 -3.91
C ALA A 29 -3.24 -17.49 -5.13
N ILE A 30 -2.63 -16.86 -6.13
CA ILE A 30 -2.15 -17.54 -7.34
C ILE A 30 -0.76 -18.18 -7.15
N LEU A 31 0.01 -17.73 -6.15
CA LEU A 31 1.39 -18.16 -5.91
C LEU A 31 1.58 -19.69 -5.86
N PRO A 32 0.78 -20.47 -5.10
CA PRO A 32 0.94 -21.92 -5.07
C PRO A 32 0.60 -22.60 -6.40
N ALA A 33 -0.16 -21.95 -7.28
CA ALA A 33 -0.62 -22.52 -8.55
C ALA A 33 0.24 -22.13 -9.76
N MET A 34 1.26 -21.28 -9.59
CA MET A 34 2.03 -20.74 -10.73
C MET A 34 2.62 -21.80 -11.64
N ALA A 35 3.16 -22.89 -11.08
CA ALA A 35 3.72 -23.99 -11.85
C ALA A 35 2.62 -24.74 -12.63
N THR A 36 1.50 -25.07 -11.98
CA THR A 36 0.35 -25.74 -12.59
C THR A 36 -0.26 -24.92 -13.71
N ILE A 37 -0.41 -23.60 -13.49
CA ILE A 37 -0.86 -22.65 -14.52
C ILE A 37 0.11 -22.62 -15.70
N GLY A 38 1.42 -22.59 -15.43
CA GLY A 38 2.46 -22.65 -16.46
C GLY A 38 2.32 -23.86 -17.36
N VAL A 39 2.09 -25.05 -16.80
CA VAL A 39 1.84 -26.27 -17.57
C VAL A 39 0.55 -26.15 -18.40
N ALA A 40 -0.54 -25.65 -17.81
CA ALA A 40 -1.84 -25.52 -18.50
C ALA A 40 -1.79 -24.58 -19.72
N ILE A 41 -0.99 -23.51 -19.65
CA ILE A 41 -0.87 -22.51 -20.73
C ILE A 41 0.37 -22.70 -21.62
N ASN A 42 1.01 -23.87 -21.54
CA ASN A 42 2.24 -24.22 -22.28
C ASN A 42 3.43 -23.26 -22.05
N SER A 43 3.53 -22.68 -20.84
CA SER A 43 4.64 -21.85 -20.37
C SER A 43 5.44 -22.58 -19.29
N LEU A 44 6.37 -23.42 -19.74
CA LEU A 44 7.20 -24.27 -18.87
C LEU A 44 8.36 -23.53 -18.20
N ASP A 45 8.63 -22.28 -18.59
CA ASP A 45 9.69 -21.45 -18.03
C ASP A 45 9.20 -20.72 -16.75
N PRO A 46 9.72 -21.06 -15.55
CA PRO A 46 9.33 -20.41 -14.31
C PRO A 46 9.62 -18.90 -14.28
N THR A 47 10.67 -18.44 -14.96
CA THR A 47 11.02 -17.02 -15.03
C THR A 47 9.96 -16.25 -15.81
N ARG A 48 9.43 -16.82 -16.90
CA ARG A 48 8.31 -16.21 -17.64
C ARG A 48 7.02 -16.21 -16.84
N ASN A 49 6.77 -17.22 -16.02
CA ASN A 49 5.56 -17.28 -15.20
C ASN A 49 5.52 -16.17 -14.12
N GLN A 50 6.66 -15.61 -13.71
CA GLN A 50 6.69 -14.43 -12.84
C GLN A 50 5.99 -13.20 -13.43
N LEU A 51 5.84 -13.13 -14.76
CA LEU A 51 5.09 -12.06 -15.43
C LEU A 51 3.63 -11.99 -14.98
N LEU A 52 3.02 -13.08 -14.51
CA LEU A 52 1.66 -13.09 -13.97
C LEU A 52 1.51 -12.16 -12.75
N ILE A 53 2.57 -12.00 -11.96
CA ILE A 53 2.61 -11.12 -10.79
C ILE A 53 3.03 -9.71 -11.22
N THR A 54 4.10 -9.60 -12.00
CA THR A 54 4.63 -8.28 -12.39
C THR A 54 3.60 -7.48 -13.20
N MET A 55 2.87 -8.14 -14.11
CA MET A 55 1.94 -7.47 -15.02
C MET A 55 0.62 -7.05 -14.36
N ILE A 56 0.20 -7.70 -13.27
CA ILE A 56 -0.93 -7.20 -12.47
C ILE A 56 -0.54 -5.91 -11.72
N PHE A 57 0.69 -5.79 -11.23
CA PHE A 57 1.20 -4.55 -10.63
C PHE A 57 1.31 -3.42 -11.65
N LEU A 58 1.71 -3.72 -12.89
CA LEU A 58 1.66 -2.76 -14.00
C LEU A 58 0.23 -2.26 -14.21
N GLY A 59 -0.74 -3.18 -14.30
CA GLY A 59 -2.16 -2.82 -14.41
C GLY A 59 -2.65 -1.96 -13.25
N LEU A 60 -2.29 -2.29 -12.00
CA LEU A 60 -2.62 -1.50 -10.81
C LEU A 60 -2.05 -0.07 -10.91
N GLY A 61 -0.81 0.05 -11.39
CA GLY A 61 -0.10 1.31 -11.55
C GLY A 61 -0.73 2.22 -12.60
N VAL A 62 -1.13 1.66 -13.74
CA VAL A 62 -1.82 2.40 -14.81
C VAL A 62 -3.26 2.74 -14.41
N GLY A 63 -3.99 1.76 -13.88
CA GLY A 63 -5.40 1.92 -13.54
C GLY A 63 -5.66 2.98 -12.47
N GLN A 64 -4.78 3.13 -11.47
CA GLN A 64 -4.98 4.14 -10.42
C GLN A 64 -4.96 5.57 -11.00
N LEU A 65 -4.11 5.84 -12.01
CA LEU A 65 -4.04 7.14 -12.68
C LEU A 65 -5.30 7.46 -13.50
N VAL A 66 -6.02 6.43 -13.95
CA VAL A 66 -7.26 6.55 -14.72
C VAL A 66 -8.47 6.67 -13.78
N PHE A 67 -8.62 5.75 -12.82
CA PHE A 67 -9.81 5.66 -11.99
C PHE A 67 -9.90 6.72 -10.89
N GLY A 68 -8.77 7.29 -10.44
CA GLY A 68 -8.75 8.43 -9.53
C GLY A 68 -9.55 9.63 -10.07
N PRO A 69 -9.13 10.23 -11.19
CA PRO A 69 -9.85 11.33 -11.85
C PRO A 69 -11.29 10.98 -12.22
N LEU A 70 -11.53 9.78 -12.77
CA LEU A 70 -12.88 9.34 -13.11
C LEU A 70 -13.80 9.34 -11.88
N SER A 71 -13.28 8.96 -10.71
CA SER A 71 -14.09 8.96 -9.48
C SER A 71 -14.43 10.35 -8.97
N ASP A 72 -13.56 11.35 -9.21
CA ASP A 72 -13.86 12.75 -8.89
C ASP A 72 -14.92 13.36 -9.84
N SER A 73 -15.06 12.81 -11.06
CA SER A 73 -16.06 13.27 -12.04
C SER A 73 -17.39 12.54 -11.96
N PHE A 74 -17.38 11.21 -11.88
CA PHE A 74 -18.60 10.40 -11.99
C PHE A 74 -19.17 9.99 -10.62
N GLY A 75 -18.35 10.00 -9.57
CA GLY A 75 -18.69 9.53 -8.22
C GLY A 75 -17.82 8.35 -7.78
N ARG A 76 -17.72 8.11 -6.48
CA ARG A 76 -16.90 7.02 -5.94
C ARG A 76 -17.51 5.66 -6.24
N LYS A 77 -18.80 5.52 -5.94
CA LYS A 77 -19.51 4.24 -5.97
C LYS A 77 -19.62 3.66 -7.39
N PRO A 78 -20.00 4.43 -8.43
CA PRO A 78 -20.06 3.91 -9.80
C PRO A 78 -18.70 3.41 -10.32
N ILE A 79 -17.61 4.12 -10.01
CA ILE A 79 -16.28 3.75 -10.53
C ILE A 79 -15.74 2.48 -9.87
N VAL A 80 -16.06 2.21 -8.60
CA VAL A 80 -15.76 0.91 -7.98
C VAL A 80 -16.40 -0.24 -8.76
N TYR A 81 -17.66 -0.09 -9.20
CA TYR A 81 -18.33 -1.12 -10.00
C TYR A 81 -17.75 -1.29 -11.39
N ILE A 82 -17.36 -0.19 -12.05
CA ILE A 82 -16.64 -0.28 -13.34
C ILE A 82 -15.36 -1.11 -13.15
N GLY A 83 -14.62 -0.86 -12.07
CA GLY A 83 -13.45 -1.67 -11.70
C GLY A 83 -13.76 -3.15 -11.48
N PHE A 84 -14.82 -3.46 -10.72
CA PHE A 84 -15.24 -4.85 -10.48
C PHE A 84 -15.74 -5.56 -11.73
N ILE A 85 -16.45 -4.88 -12.63
CA ILE A 85 -16.87 -5.44 -13.92
C ILE A 85 -15.65 -5.75 -14.77
N LEU A 86 -14.71 -4.81 -14.88
CA LEU A 86 -13.47 -5.01 -15.63
C LEU A 86 -12.63 -6.15 -15.04
N PHE A 87 -12.49 -6.20 -13.71
CA PHE A 87 -11.83 -7.29 -13.00
C PHE A 87 -12.52 -8.64 -13.27
N SER A 88 -13.86 -8.66 -13.31
CA SER A 88 -14.60 -9.90 -13.54
C SER A 88 -14.38 -10.43 -14.96
N ILE A 89 -14.47 -9.56 -15.96
CA ILE A 89 -14.16 -9.89 -17.36
C ILE A 89 -12.72 -10.38 -17.48
N ALA A 90 -11.77 -9.67 -16.86
CA ALA A 90 -10.36 -10.04 -16.87
C ALA A 90 -10.09 -11.40 -16.23
N SER A 91 -10.81 -11.74 -15.15
CA SER A 91 -10.68 -13.03 -14.48
C SER A 91 -11.20 -14.18 -15.36
N VAL A 92 -12.29 -13.96 -16.11
CA VAL A 92 -12.78 -14.92 -17.10
C VAL A 92 -11.77 -15.10 -18.24
N ILE A 93 -11.12 -14.03 -18.70
CA ILE A 93 -10.04 -14.11 -19.70
C ILE A 93 -8.88 -14.97 -19.17
N CYS A 94 -8.48 -14.82 -17.90
CA CYS A 94 -7.44 -15.65 -17.31
C CYS A 94 -7.83 -17.13 -17.23
N VAL A 95 -9.06 -17.45 -16.81
CA VAL A 95 -9.56 -18.84 -16.74
C VAL A 95 -9.56 -19.51 -18.12
N LEU A 96 -9.96 -18.78 -19.15
CA LEU A 96 -10.05 -19.29 -20.52
C LEU A 96 -8.77 -19.10 -21.33
N SER A 97 -7.64 -18.76 -20.68
CA SER A 97 -6.42 -18.39 -21.39
C SER A 97 -5.74 -19.61 -22.05
N PRO A 98 -5.53 -19.60 -23.38
CA PRO A 98 -4.85 -20.70 -24.08
C PRO A 98 -3.32 -20.58 -24.06
N SER A 99 -2.78 -19.42 -23.68
CA SER A 99 -1.34 -19.13 -23.70
C SER A 99 -0.94 -18.12 -22.64
N LEU A 100 0.37 -18.00 -22.41
CA LEU A 100 0.95 -17.01 -21.50
C LEU A 100 0.54 -15.58 -21.82
N GLU A 101 0.48 -15.21 -23.10
CA GLU A 101 0.16 -13.86 -23.56
C GLU A 101 -1.28 -13.47 -23.19
N TRP A 102 -2.22 -14.40 -23.36
CA TRP A 102 -3.61 -14.22 -22.92
C TRP A 102 -3.72 -14.11 -21.40
N MET A 103 -2.99 -14.96 -20.67
CA MET A 103 -2.93 -14.89 -19.21
C MET A 103 -2.39 -13.53 -18.76
N ILE A 104 -1.27 -13.07 -19.34
CA ILE A 104 -0.66 -11.76 -19.05
C ILE A 104 -1.65 -10.63 -19.34
N PHE A 105 -2.31 -10.65 -20.50
CA PHE A 105 -3.31 -9.65 -20.86
C PHE A 105 -4.44 -9.59 -19.83
N GLY A 106 -4.98 -10.75 -19.43
CA GLY A 106 -5.95 -10.86 -18.35
C GLY A 106 -5.42 -10.30 -17.03
N ARG A 107 -4.17 -10.59 -16.64
CA ARG A 107 -3.54 -10.07 -15.41
C ARG A 107 -3.39 -8.54 -15.43
N ILE A 108 -3.04 -7.95 -16.57
CA ILE A 108 -2.99 -6.49 -16.73
C ILE A 108 -4.39 -5.90 -16.52
N LEU A 109 -5.42 -6.47 -17.15
CA LEU A 109 -6.79 -6.00 -17.00
C LEU A 109 -7.33 -6.20 -15.57
N GLN A 110 -6.98 -7.30 -14.90
CA GLN A 110 -7.30 -7.51 -13.48
C GLN A 110 -6.68 -6.40 -12.63
N GLY A 111 -5.42 -6.05 -12.89
CA GLY A 111 -4.73 -4.96 -12.20
C GLY A 111 -5.40 -3.61 -12.42
N ILE A 112 -5.77 -3.29 -13.66
CA ILE A 112 -6.49 -2.06 -13.99
C ILE A 112 -7.82 -2.04 -13.23
N GLY A 113 -8.65 -3.09 -13.33
CA GLY A 113 -9.92 -3.20 -12.63
C GLY A 113 -9.81 -3.05 -11.11
N LEU A 114 -8.83 -3.71 -10.49
CA LEU A 114 -8.60 -3.68 -9.05
C LEU A 114 -7.99 -2.39 -8.51
N SER A 115 -7.41 -1.56 -9.37
CA SER A 115 -6.93 -0.25 -8.96
C SER A 115 -8.07 0.70 -8.54
N ALA A 116 -9.29 0.50 -9.06
CA ALA A 116 -10.46 1.29 -8.72
C ALA A 116 -10.88 1.10 -7.25
N PRO A 117 -11.23 -0.12 -6.76
CA PRO A 117 -11.56 -0.31 -5.35
C PRO A 117 -10.40 0.09 -4.43
N ARG A 118 -9.14 -0.13 -4.81
CA ARG A 118 -7.97 0.29 -4.03
C ARG A 118 -7.88 1.80 -3.87
N THR A 119 -7.89 2.54 -4.97
CA THR A 119 -7.72 4.01 -4.97
C THR A 119 -8.94 4.69 -4.36
N ILE A 120 -10.14 4.25 -4.72
CA ILE A 120 -11.38 4.87 -4.30
C ILE A 120 -11.65 4.64 -2.82
N SER A 121 -11.22 3.52 -2.23
CA SER A 121 -11.30 3.32 -0.78
C SER A 121 -10.61 4.45 -0.03
N ILE A 122 -9.41 4.86 -0.48
CA ILE A 122 -8.66 5.96 0.12
C ILE A 122 -9.41 7.30 -0.04
N SER A 123 -9.97 7.54 -1.23
CA SER A 123 -10.77 8.74 -1.51
C SER A 123 -12.05 8.80 -0.66
N MET A 124 -12.76 7.68 -0.50
CA MET A 124 -13.97 7.59 0.34
C MET A 124 -13.65 7.81 1.83
N ILE A 125 -12.52 7.27 2.31
CA ILE A 125 -12.02 7.54 3.66
C ILE A 125 -11.73 9.04 3.83
N ARG A 126 -11.10 9.68 2.83
CA ARG A 126 -10.79 11.11 2.85
C ARG A 126 -12.02 12.00 2.77
N ASP A 127 -13.02 11.62 1.98
CA ASP A 127 -14.30 12.32 1.85
C ASP A 127 -15.06 12.32 3.20
N SER A 128 -14.95 11.21 3.96
CA SER A 128 -15.73 10.95 5.18
C SER A 128 -15.02 11.40 6.47
N TYR A 129 -13.69 11.35 6.49
CA TYR A 129 -12.85 11.59 7.67
C TYR A 129 -11.65 12.49 7.36
N LYS A 130 -11.15 13.19 8.40
CA LYS A 130 -9.98 14.06 8.33
C LYS A 130 -9.11 13.91 9.57
N GLY A 131 -7.84 14.32 9.48
CA GLY A 131 -6.92 14.30 10.61
C GLY A 131 -6.77 12.93 11.26
N ASP A 132 -6.71 12.88 12.59
CA ASP A 132 -6.41 11.67 13.35
C ASP A 132 -7.42 10.52 13.12
N TYR A 133 -8.70 10.84 12.88
CA TYR A 133 -9.71 9.82 12.55
C TYR A 133 -9.49 9.22 11.16
N MET A 134 -9.02 10.02 10.20
CA MET A 134 -8.62 9.49 8.89
C MET A 134 -7.44 8.53 9.06
N ALA A 135 -6.42 8.93 9.82
CA ALA A 135 -5.26 8.10 10.09
C ALA A 135 -5.64 6.79 10.80
N LYS A 136 -6.60 6.83 11.74
CA LYS A 136 -7.17 5.64 12.40
C LYS A 136 -7.73 4.65 11.39
N ILE A 137 -8.60 5.11 10.50
CA ILE A 137 -9.25 4.24 9.52
C ILE A 137 -8.25 3.72 8.49
N MET A 138 -7.37 4.58 7.98
CA MET A 138 -6.30 4.19 7.07
C MET A 138 -5.40 3.11 7.69
N SER A 139 -5.15 3.18 9.00
CA SER A 139 -4.39 2.16 9.73
C SER A 139 -5.12 0.83 9.76
N PHE A 140 -6.39 0.79 10.19
CA PHE A 140 -7.14 -0.47 10.17
C PHE A 140 -7.21 -1.09 8.78
N VAL A 141 -7.55 -0.29 7.77
CA VAL A 141 -7.61 -0.75 6.37
C VAL A 141 -6.26 -1.29 5.90
N THR A 142 -5.15 -0.60 6.23
CA THR A 142 -3.80 -1.07 5.89
C THR A 142 -3.42 -2.34 6.65
N ALA A 143 -3.82 -2.47 7.93
CA ALA A 143 -3.56 -3.66 8.72
C ALA A 143 -4.22 -4.89 8.09
N PHE A 144 -5.50 -4.79 7.69
CA PHE A 144 -6.19 -5.86 6.97
C PHE A 144 -5.49 -6.19 5.65
N PHE A 145 -5.09 -5.17 4.87
CA PHE A 145 -4.35 -5.38 3.63
C PHE A 145 -3.02 -6.15 3.84
N ILE A 146 -2.29 -5.87 4.92
CA ILE A 146 -1.03 -6.54 5.26
C ILE A 146 -1.24 -7.98 5.74
N LEU A 147 -2.37 -8.27 6.40
CA LEU A 147 -2.65 -9.60 6.93
C LEU A 147 -3.18 -10.57 5.87
N VAL A 148 -3.86 -10.08 4.83
CA VAL A 148 -4.43 -10.92 3.77
C VAL A 148 -3.39 -11.81 3.05
N PRO A 149 -2.20 -11.31 2.67
CA PRO A 149 -1.14 -12.12 2.06
C PRO A 149 -0.71 -13.35 2.89
N ILE A 150 -0.97 -13.37 4.21
CA ILE A 150 -0.67 -14.53 5.06
C ILE A 150 -1.67 -15.66 4.81
N VAL A 151 -2.94 -15.32 4.57
CA VAL A 151 -4.04 -16.28 4.43
C VAL A 151 -4.29 -16.63 2.96
N ALA A 152 -4.06 -15.68 2.04
CA ALA A 152 -4.39 -15.81 0.63
C ALA A 152 -3.68 -17.00 -0.07
N PRO A 153 -2.37 -17.27 0.12
CA PRO A 153 -1.72 -18.46 -0.46
C PRO A 153 -2.28 -19.76 0.09
N ALA A 154 -2.63 -19.82 1.39
CA ALA A 154 -3.24 -21.02 1.98
C ALA A 154 -4.63 -21.29 1.37
N MET A 155 -5.43 -20.24 1.17
CA MET A 155 -6.70 -20.35 0.45
C MET A 155 -6.47 -20.79 -1.01
N GLY A 156 -5.52 -20.18 -1.70
CA GLY A 156 -5.17 -20.53 -3.08
C GLY A 156 -4.78 -22.00 -3.22
N LYS A 157 -3.94 -22.50 -2.30
CA LYS A 157 -3.53 -23.90 -2.24
C LYS A 157 -4.73 -24.83 -1.98
N PHE A 158 -5.61 -24.48 -1.05
CA PHE A 158 -6.81 -25.27 -0.78
C PHE A 158 -7.68 -25.45 -2.04
N PHE A 159 -7.92 -24.37 -2.79
CA PHE A 159 -8.69 -24.45 -4.04
C PHE A 159 -7.94 -25.22 -5.13
N LEU A 160 -6.63 -25.02 -5.26
CA LEU A 160 -5.78 -25.76 -6.19
C LEU A 160 -5.88 -27.27 -5.97
N ASP A 161 -5.73 -27.72 -4.73
CA ASP A 161 -5.64 -29.15 -4.38
C ASP A 161 -6.99 -29.89 -4.58
N HIS A 162 -8.13 -29.20 -4.47
CA HIS A 162 -9.46 -29.81 -4.52
C HIS A 162 -10.23 -29.56 -5.83
N PHE A 163 -10.00 -28.43 -6.50
CA PHE A 163 -10.83 -27.95 -7.60
C PHE A 163 -10.05 -27.47 -8.84
N GLY A 164 -8.71 -27.55 -8.82
CA GLY A 164 -7.86 -27.06 -9.91
C GLY A 164 -7.50 -25.58 -9.79
N TRP A 165 -6.65 -25.10 -10.69
CA TRP A 165 -6.10 -23.74 -10.64
C TRP A 165 -7.12 -22.67 -11.05
N GLU A 166 -8.07 -23.03 -11.91
CA GLU A 166 -9.16 -22.18 -12.37
C GLU A 166 -10.05 -21.74 -11.20
N ALA A 167 -10.20 -22.61 -10.19
CA ALA A 167 -10.98 -22.36 -9.00
C ALA A 167 -10.48 -21.16 -8.18
N ILE A 168 -9.20 -20.81 -8.29
CA ILE A 168 -8.62 -19.63 -7.64
C ILE A 168 -9.25 -18.35 -8.22
N PHE A 169 -9.47 -18.29 -9.53
CA PHE A 169 -10.12 -17.15 -10.19
C PHE A 169 -11.62 -17.09 -9.86
N TYR A 170 -12.30 -18.24 -9.84
CA TYR A 170 -13.71 -18.31 -9.44
C TYR A 170 -13.90 -17.88 -7.98
N MET A 171 -12.99 -18.26 -7.08
CA MET A 171 -12.98 -17.81 -5.70
C MET A 171 -12.83 -16.27 -5.63
N GLN A 172 -11.91 -15.67 -6.40
CA GLN A 172 -11.74 -14.21 -6.43
C GLN A 172 -12.99 -13.49 -6.96
N LEU A 173 -13.63 -14.04 -7.99
CA LEU A 173 -14.91 -13.55 -8.52
C LEU A 173 -16.02 -13.61 -7.46
N PHE A 174 -16.10 -14.71 -6.73
CA PHE A 174 -17.06 -14.88 -5.63
C PHE A 174 -16.86 -13.82 -4.54
N PHE A 175 -15.64 -13.62 -4.05
CA PHE A 175 -15.37 -12.57 -3.05
C PHE A 175 -15.66 -11.17 -3.58
N THR A 176 -15.34 -10.89 -4.85
CA THR A 176 -15.67 -9.62 -5.50
C THR A 176 -17.17 -9.40 -5.57
N MET A 177 -17.96 -10.43 -5.88
CA MET A 177 -19.42 -10.37 -5.88
C MET A 177 -19.95 -10.08 -4.46
N VAL A 178 -19.49 -10.84 -3.46
CA VAL A 178 -19.92 -10.68 -2.06
C VAL A 178 -19.63 -9.26 -1.55
N VAL A 179 -18.40 -8.79 -1.74
CA VAL A 179 -18.00 -7.43 -1.35
C VAL A 179 -18.74 -6.38 -2.18
N GLY A 180 -18.93 -6.60 -3.48
CA GLY A 180 -19.68 -5.69 -4.36
C GLY A 180 -21.14 -5.52 -3.95
N VAL A 181 -21.81 -6.60 -3.54
CA VAL A 181 -23.18 -6.58 -3.01
C VAL A 181 -23.22 -5.90 -1.64
N TRP A 182 -22.24 -6.18 -0.77
CA TRP A 182 -22.16 -5.52 0.54
C TRP A 182 -21.95 -4.01 0.40
N PHE A 183 -20.99 -3.59 -0.44
CA PHE A 183 -20.73 -2.21 -0.81
C PHE A 183 -21.98 -1.55 -1.43
N TRP A 184 -22.74 -2.28 -2.25
CA TRP A 184 -23.96 -1.75 -2.87
C TRP A 184 -25.02 -1.39 -1.85
N LYS A 185 -25.30 -2.30 -0.92
CA LYS A 185 -26.37 -2.13 0.06
C LYS A 185 -26.01 -1.14 1.17
N ARG A 186 -24.75 -1.16 1.62
CA ARG A 186 -24.36 -0.52 2.88
C ARG A 186 -23.55 0.76 2.70
N GLN A 187 -22.86 0.93 1.58
CA GLN A 187 -22.05 2.11 1.35
C GLN A 187 -22.77 3.13 0.47
N PRO A 188 -23.19 4.29 1.01
CA PRO A 188 -23.69 5.39 0.19
C PRO A 188 -22.56 6.08 -0.58
N GLU A 189 -22.93 6.83 -1.61
CA GLU A 189 -22.01 7.70 -2.35
C GLU A 189 -21.45 8.79 -1.41
N THR A 190 -20.13 8.89 -1.31
CA THR A 190 -19.45 9.89 -0.46
C THR A 190 -19.21 11.20 -1.19
N LEU A 191 -19.12 11.19 -2.53
CA LEU A 191 -18.95 12.40 -3.31
C LEU A 191 -20.30 13.03 -3.65
N LYS A 192 -20.62 14.15 -3.01
CA LYS A 192 -21.86 14.89 -3.31
C LYS A 192 -21.84 15.45 -4.74
N PRO A 193 -22.99 15.56 -5.42
CA PRO A 193 -23.09 16.13 -6.77
C PRO A 193 -22.43 17.50 -6.91
N GLU A 194 -22.54 18.35 -5.88
CA GLU A 194 -21.96 19.71 -5.83
C GLU A 194 -20.42 19.74 -5.84
N PHE A 195 -19.76 18.64 -5.48
CA PHE A 195 -18.29 18.53 -5.44
C PHE A 195 -17.72 17.72 -6.62
N LYS A 196 -18.55 17.30 -7.58
CA LYS A 196 -18.08 16.56 -8.76
C LYS A 196 -17.31 17.50 -9.69
N VAL A 197 -16.12 17.09 -10.09
CA VAL A 197 -15.29 17.81 -11.05
C VAL A 197 -15.79 17.50 -12.47
N LYS A 198 -15.99 18.51 -13.31
CA LYS A 198 -16.39 18.29 -14.70
C LYS A 198 -15.36 17.44 -15.42
N PHE A 199 -15.79 16.34 -16.04
CA PHE A 199 -14.90 15.47 -16.80
C PHE A 199 -14.29 16.24 -17.97
N SER A 200 -12.97 16.22 -18.06
CA SER A 200 -12.21 16.71 -19.21
C SER A 200 -10.89 15.95 -19.30
N SER A 201 -10.32 15.85 -20.49
CA SER A 201 -9.01 15.22 -20.69
C SER A 201 -7.88 15.93 -19.94
N ARG A 202 -8.12 17.17 -19.48
CA ARG A 202 -7.17 17.97 -18.69
C ARG A 202 -7.33 17.80 -17.18
N VAL A 203 -8.41 17.17 -16.69
CA VAL A 203 -8.67 17.01 -15.24
C VAL A 203 -7.48 16.37 -14.52
N PHE A 204 -6.85 15.35 -15.10
CA PHE A 204 -5.67 14.74 -14.51
C PHE A 204 -4.49 15.71 -14.43
N ILE A 205 -4.21 16.44 -15.52
CA ILE A 205 -3.09 17.39 -15.59
C ILE A 205 -3.32 18.56 -14.63
N ASP A 206 -4.53 19.10 -14.60
CA ASP A 206 -4.89 20.23 -13.75
C ASP A 206 -4.87 19.82 -12.28
N GLY A 207 -5.42 18.65 -11.94
CA GLY A 207 -5.36 18.11 -10.58
C GLY A 207 -3.93 17.73 -10.15
N PHE A 208 -3.07 17.26 -11.07
CA PHE A 208 -1.65 17.06 -10.79
C PHE A 208 -0.93 18.39 -10.52
N LYS A 209 -1.16 19.41 -11.36
CA LYS A 209 -0.63 20.77 -11.16
C LYS A 209 -1.12 21.40 -9.85
N GLU A 210 -2.36 21.13 -9.48
CA GLU A 210 -2.91 21.59 -8.22
C GLU A 210 -2.26 20.86 -7.03
N LEU A 211 -2.11 19.54 -7.11
CA LEU A 211 -1.48 18.72 -6.08
C LEU A 211 -0.05 19.16 -5.77
N ILE A 212 0.76 19.46 -6.80
CA ILE A 212 2.13 19.95 -6.60
C ILE A 212 2.17 21.32 -5.91
N GLY A 213 1.08 22.10 -5.96
CA GLY A 213 0.91 23.33 -5.20
C GLY A 213 0.80 23.09 -3.69
N TYR A 214 0.28 21.93 -3.27
CA TYR A 214 0.16 21.54 -1.87
C TYR A 214 1.47 20.93 -1.36
N ARG A 215 2.35 21.81 -0.86
CA ARG A 215 3.67 21.43 -0.32
C ARG A 215 3.63 20.32 0.72
N GLU A 216 2.62 20.30 1.59
CA GLU A 216 2.47 19.25 2.61
C GLU A 216 2.17 17.90 1.96
N THR A 217 1.24 17.85 1.01
CA THR A 217 0.96 16.64 0.22
C THR A 217 2.22 16.13 -0.49
N VAL A 218 2.94 17.01 -1.19
CA VAL A 218 4.18 16.63 -1.91
C VAL A 218 5.23 16.09 -0.93
N ALA A 219 5.49 16.81 0.16
CA ALA A 219 6.50 16.41 1.15
C ALA A 219 6.18 15.03 1.76
N PHE A 220 4.94 14.81 2.18
CA PHE A 220 4.52 13.55 2.79
C PHE A 220 4.36 12.40 1.78
N THR A 221 4.17 12.71 0.49
CA THR A 221 4.26 11.73 -0.59
C THR A 221 5.70 11.25 -0.79
N ILE A 222 6.67 12.18 -0.80
CA ILE A 222 8.10 11.86 -0.89
C ILE A 222 8.53 11.04 0.32
N VAL A 223 8.17 11.46 1.54
CA VAL A 223 8.44 10.70 2.77
C VAL A 223 7.85 9.29 2.70
N SER A 224 6.60 9.16 2.22
CA SER A 224 5.99 7.84 2.03
C SER A 224 6.76 6.99 1.03
N GLY A 225 7.26 7.59 -0.06
CA GLY A 225 8.09 6.92 -1.06
C GLY A 225 9.45 6.46 -0.52
N LEU A 226 10.14 7.30 0.27
CA LEU A 226 11.41 6.95 0.92
C LEU A 226 11.24 5.76 1.89
N ILE A 227 10.22 5.82 2.75
CA ILE A 227 9.94 4.76 3.73
C ILE A 227 9.50 3.47 3.03
N THR A 228 8.63 3.55 2.01
CA THR A 228 8.21 2.39 1.22
C THR A 228 9.38 1.80 0.43
N GLY A 229 10.24 2.65 -0.13
CA GLY A 229 11.45 2.25 -0.85
C GLY A 229 12.41 1.46 0.03
N ALA A 230 12.70 1.98 1.22
CA ALA A 230 13.56 1.28 2.17
C ALA A 230 12.95 -0.07 2.59
N PHE A 231 11.63 -0.15 2.81
CA PHE A 231 10.96 -1.43 3.08
C PHE A 231 10.99 -2.38 1.87
N MET A 232 10.86 -1.86 0.65
CA MET A 232 10.96 -2.65 -0.59
C MET A 232 12.35 -3.28 -0.78
N VAL A 233 13.43 -2.65 -0.31
CA VAL A 233 14.76 -3.27 -0.28
C VAL A 233 14.72 -4.59 0.49
N TYR A 234 14.09 -4.61 1.67
CA TYR A 234 13.92 -5.85 2.43
C TYR A 234 13.08 -6.84 1.64
N LEU A 235 11.94 -6.42 1.08
CA LEU A 235 11.06 -7.34 0.35
C LEU A 235 11.76 -8.01 -0.84
N SER A 236 12.60 -7.28 -1.59
CA SER A 236 13.33 -7.86 -2.72
C SER A 236 14.52 -8.71 -2.30
N ALA A 237 15.13 -8.45 -1.14
CA ALA A 237 16.32 -9.16 -0.67
C ALA A 237 16.04 -10.21 0.43
N ALA A 238 14.81 -10.31 0.94
CA ALA A 238 14.50 -11.17 2.10
C ALA A 238 14.85 -12.63 1.85
N GLN A 239 14.53 -13.16 0.67
CA GLN A 239 14.87 -14.52 0.28
C GLN A 239 16.39 -14.73 0.27
N GLN A 240 17.14 -13.84 -0.38
CA GLN A 240 18.60 -13.92 -0.41
C GLN A 240 19.22 -13.81 1.00
N ILE A 241 18.69 -12.94 1.86
CA ILE A 241 19.15 -12.81 3.26
C ILE A 241 18.95 -14.14 3.99
N PHE A 242 17.73 -14.67 4.05
CA PHE A 242 17.45 -15.82 4.90
C PHE A 242 17.89 -17.15 4.28
N GLU A 243 17.63 -17.39 3.00
CA GLU A 243 17.97 -18.65 2.35
C GLU A 243 19.46 -18.75 2.05
N THR A 244 20.07 -17.70 1.48
CA THR A 244 21.47 -17.75 1.05
C THR A 244 22.44 -17.33 2.15
N GLN A 245 22.23 -16.20 2.83
CA GLN A 245 23.21 -15.70 3.82
C GLN A 245 23.11 -16.44 5.16
N TYR A 246 21.91 -16.85 5.57
CA TYR A 246 21.68 -17.56 6.83
C TYR A 246 21.42 -19.06 6.67
N GLY A 247 21.25 -19.58 5.44
CA GLY A 247 21.05 -21.01 5.19
C GLY A 247 19.68 -21.55 5.63
N LEU A 248 18.65 -20.69 5.68
CA LEU A 248 17.34 -20.98 6.27
C LEU A 248 16.22 -21.06 5.22
N ALA A 249 16.43 -21.85 4.16
CA ALA A 249 15.42 -22.05 3.10
C ALA A 249 14.07 -22.53 3.65
N ASP A 250 14.07 -23.60 4.45
CA ASP A 250 12.83 -24.19 4.98
C ASP A 250 12.13 -23.30 6.03
N SER A 251 12.90 -22.46 6.73
CA SER A 251 12.39 -21.60 7.80
C SER A 251 11.99 -20.19 7.30
N PHE A 252 12.38 -19.81 6.09
CA PHE A 252 12.15 -18.47 5.54
C PHE A 252 10.67 -18.03 5.59
N PRO A 253 9.68 -18.85 5.16
CA PRO A 253 8.27 -18.46 5.21
C PRO A 253 7.80 -18.12 6.64
N PHE A 254 8.26 -18.85 7.65
CA PHE A 254 7.89 -18.63 9.05
C PHE A 254 8.52 -17.34 9.60
N ILE A 255 9.78 -17.06 9.25
CA ILE A 255 10.46 -15.82 9.64
C ILE A 255 9.77 -14.61 9.00
N PHE A 256 9.47 -14.70 7.70
CA PHE A 256 8.79 -13.66 6.96
C PHE A 256 7.40 -13.37 7.54
N ALA A 257 6.62 -14.42 7.85
CA ALA A 257 5.33 -14.29 8.51
C ALA A 257 5.45 -13.66 9.92
N GLY A 258 6.45 -14.09 10.71
CA GLY A 258 6.71 -13.51 12.03
C GLY A 258 7.02 -12.01 11.99
N LEU A 259 7.81 -11.57 11.01
CA LEU A 259 8.11 -10.16 10.79
C LEU A 259 6.88 -9.37 10.31
N ALA A 260 6.01 -9.97 9.49
CA ALA A 260 4.75 -9.36 9.07
C ALA A 260 3.79 -9.11 10.25
N ILE A 261 3.79 -9.98 11.27
CA ILE A 261 3.00 -9.79 12.51
C ILE A 261 3.41 -8.49 13.22
N SER A 262 4.69 -8.13 13.23
CA SER A 262 5.16 -6.87 13.83
C SER A 262 4.56 -5.64 13.14
N VAL A 263 4.52 -5.64 11.79
CA VAL A 263 3.87 -4.57 11.01
C VAL A 263 2.35 -4.57 11.24
N GLY A 264 1.71 -5.73 11.23
CA GLY A 264 0.27 -5.88 11.47
C GLY A 264 -0.14 -5.35 12.84
N LEU A 265 0.54 -5.79 13.90
CA LEU A 265 0.27 -5.39 15.28
C LEU A 265 0.47 -3.89 15.48
N SER A 266 1.58 -3.33 15.01
CA SER A 266 1.84 -1.89 15.11
C SER A 266 0.82 -1.06 14.33
N THR A 267 0.36 -1.54 13.17
CA THR A 267 -0.68 -0.85 12.39
C THR A 267 -2.05 -0.88 13.11
N LEU A 268 -2.42 -2.01 13.72
CA LEU A 268 -3.62 -2.10 14.57
C LEU A 268 -3.53 -1.19 15.80
N MET A 269 -2.36 -1.14 16.46
CA MET A 269 -2.10 -0.24 17.58
C MET A 269 -2.18 1.22 17.15
N ASN A 270 -1.63 1.59 15.99
CA ASN A 270 -1.76 2.95 15.48
C ASN A 270 -3.24 3.34 15.28
N GLY A 271 -4.08 2.41 14.81
CA GLY A 271 -5.52 2.60 14.65
C GLY A 271 -6.23 3.05 15.93
N THR A 272 -5.74 2.72 17.12
CA THR A 272 -6.31 3.17 18.39
C THR A 272 -5.55 4.36 18.98
N LEU A 273 -4.21 4.29 18.99
CA LEU A 273 -3.33 5.28 19.62
C LEU A 273 -3.34 6.64 18.90
N VAL A 274 -3.61 6.66 17.59
CA VAL A 274 -3.58 7.90 16.80
C VAL A 274 -4.61 8.93 17.23
N VAL A 275 -5.79 8.49 17.68
CA VAL A 275 -6.83 9.41 18.19
C VAL A 275 -6.44 10.00 19.55
N LYS A 276 -5.62 9.28 20.33
CA LYS A 276 -5.15 9.74 21.65
C LYS A 276 -3.96 10.68 21.54
N PHE A 277 -2.99 10.38 20.68
CA PHE A 277 -1.71 11.06 20.64
C PHE A 277 -1.49 11.97 19.42
N GLY A 278 -2.32 11.83 18.39
CA GLY A 278 -2.26 12.58 17.14
C GLY A 278 -1.32 11.96 16.10
N MET A 279 -1.75 11.96 14.84
CA MET A 279 -1.05 11.36 13.69
C MET A 279 0.33 11.97 13.45
N ARG A 280 0.49 13.28 13.62
CA ARG A 280 1.78 13.96 13.43
C ARG A 280 2.78 13.60 14.52
N ARG A 281 2.31 13.42 15.76
CA ARG A 281 3.18 13.08 16.90
C ARG A 281 3.65 11.64 16.78
N LEU A 282 2.72 10.71 16.51
CA LEU A 282 3.07 9.31 16.31
C LEU A 282 4.00 9.13 15.11
N ALA A 283 3.70 9.75 13.96
CA ALA A 283 4.59 9.68 12.80
C ALA A 283 6.00 10.18 13.11
N LEU A 284 6.14 11.30 13.85
CA LEU A 284 7.46 11.82 14.23
C LEU A 284 8.21 10.86 15.16
N VAL A 285 7.55 10.35 16.21
CA VAL A 285 8.18 9.41 17.15
C VAL A 285 8.61 8.14 16.42
N SER A 286 7.74 7.60 15.57
CA SER A 286 8.05 6.41 14.76
C SER A 286 9.18 6.67 13.77
N LEU A 287 9.28 7.85 13.14
CA LEU A 287 10.42 8.21 12.29
C LEU A 287 11.73 8.29 13.08
N ILE A 288 11.70 8.89 14.29
CA ILE A 288 12.88 8.97 15.15
C ILE A 288 13.35 7.57 15.55
N LEU A 289 12.42 6.69 15.95
CA LEU A 289 12.72 5.29 16.27
C LEU A 289 13.23 4.53 15.04
N PHE A 290 12.59 4.68 13.89
CA PHE A 290 13.01 4.08 12.62
C PHE A 290 14.47 4.44 12.28
N CYS A 291 14.85 5.72 12.46
CA CYS A 291 16.25 6.15 12.30
C CYS A 291 17.15 5.57 13.38
N GLY A 292 16.77 5.69 14.65
CA GLY A 292 17.57 5.26 15.80
C GLY A 292 17.91 3.78 15.74
N ILE A 293 16.92 2.91 15.49
CA ILE A 293 17.11 1.46 15.38
C ILE A 293 18.10 1.14 14.25
N SER A 294 17.92 1.76 13.08
CA SER A 294 18.80 1.54 11.93
C SER A 294 20.24 2.03 12.15
N ILE A 295 20.43 3.20 12.78
CA ILE A 295 21.76 3.74 13.10
C ILE A 295 22.44 2.88 14.16
N ILE A 296 21.73 2.45 15.20
CA ILE A 296 22.26 1.55 16.22
C ILE A 296 22.76 0.25 15.58
N TYR A 297 21.98 -0.35 14.67
CA TYR A 297 22.42 -1.55 13.95
C TYR A 297 23.72 -1.30 13.17
N VAL A 298 23.77 -0.22 12.39
CA VAL A 298 24.96 0.13 11.59
C VAL A 298 26.17 0.33 12.49
N VAL A 299 26.04 1.07 13.59
CA VAL A 299 27.14 1.32 14.52
C VAL A 299 27.66 0.02 15.15
N LEU A 300 26.77 -0.87 15.58
CA LEU A 300 27.16 -2.12 16.24
C LEU A 300 27.76 -3.15 15.29
N PHE A 301 27.30 -3.21 14.04
CA PHE A 301 27.61 -4.32 13.12
C PHE A 301 28.38 -3.91 11.85
N HIS A 302 28.89 -2.68 11.76
CA HIS A 302 29.62 -2.22 10.56
C HIS A 302 30.88 -3.06 10.23
N ASN A 303 31.54 -3.63 11.24
CA ASN A 303 32.76 -4.44 11.07
C ASN A 303 32.52 -5.96 11.13
N THR A 304 31.26 -6.39 11.18
CA THR A 304 30.88 -7.81 11.25
C THR A 304 30.17 -8.22 9.97
N GLN A 305 30.39 -9.45 9.48
CA GLN A 305 29.71 -9.94 8.28
C GLN A 305 28.18 -9.92 8.44
N ASN A 306 27.67 -10.59 9.48
CA ASN A 306 26.27 -10.63 9.85
C ASN A 306 26.13 -10.99 11.33
N PRO A 307 25.21 -10.37 12.09
CA PRO A 307 24.95 -10.78 13.47
C PRO A 307 24.21 -12.11 13.53
N SER A 308 24.08 -12.68 14.73
CA SER A 308 23.29 -13.89 14.93
C SER A 308 21.82 -13.67 14.54
N LEU A 309 21.16 -14.74 14.08
CA LEU A 309 19.79 -14.68 13.58
C LEU A 309 18.79 -14.02 14.58
N PRO A 310 18.81 -14.33 15.90
CA PRO A 310 17.89 -13.70 16.84
C PRO A 310 18.09 -12.18 16.95
N ILE A 311 19.33 -11.71 16.83
CA ILE A 311 19.65 -10.27 16.84
C ILE A 311 19.08 -9.62 15.59
N LEU A 312 19.32 -10.19 14.40
CA LEU A 312 18.78 -9.66 13.15
C LEU A 312 17.25 -9.59 13.19
N ILE A 313 16.58 -10.68 13.58
CA ILE A 313 15.12 -10.73 13.68
C ILE A 313 14.60 -9.68 14.67
N SER A 314 15.29 -9.47 15.80
CA SER A 314 14.90 -8.45 16.78
C SER A 314 14.97 -7.04 16.19
N PHE A 315 16.06 -6.70 15.50
CA PHE A 315 16.20 -5.40 14.85
C PHE A 315 15.21 -5.19 13.72
N LEU A 316 15.00 -6.20 12.85
CA LEU A 316 13.99 -6.14 11.79
C LEU A 316 12.58 -6.01 12.37
N SER A 317 12.26 -6.76 13.42
CA SER A 317 10.96 -6.69 14.09
C SER A 317 10.71 -5.31 14.68
N LEU A 318 11.70 -4.71 15.37
CA LEU A 318 11.60 -3.34 15.88
C LEU A 318 11.47 -2.32 14.74
N GLN A 319 12.25 -2.46 13.67
CA GLN A 319 12.16 -1.59 12.50
C GLN A 319 10.76 -1.64 11.89
N PHE A 320 10.22 -2.84 11.71
CA PHE A 320 8.91 -3.09 11.09
C PHE A 320 7.76 -2.66 11.99
N PHE A 321 7.94 -2.74 13.31
CA PHE A 321 7.01 -2.19 14.27
C PHE A 321 6.85 -0.68 14.07
N THR A 322 7.92 0.05 13.75
CA THR A 322 7.79 1.50 13.46
C THR A 322 7.08 1.77 12.12
N LEU A 323 7.23 0.90 11.12
CA LEU A 323 6.57 1.04 9.81
C LEU A 323 5.04 1.04 9.91
N GLY A 324 4.44 0.21 10.77
CA GLY A 324 2.97 0.17 10.91
C GLY A 324 2.37 1.49 11.42
N PHE A 325 3.10 2.24 12.24
CA PHE A 325 2.71 3.60 12.64
C PHE A 325 2.95 4.63 11.52
N LEU A 326 3.92 4.40 10.63
CA LEU A 326 4.23 5.33 9.55
C LEU A 326 3.21 5.25 8.41
N PHE A 327 2.85 4.05 7.94
CA PHE A 327 2.00 3.89 6.76
C PHE A 327 0.63 4.58 6.87
N GLY A 328 -0.07 4.40 7.99
CA GLY A 328 -1.39 5.03 8.20
C GLY A 328 -1.31 6.54 8.38
N ASN A 329 -0.34 7.01 9.17
CA ASN A 329 -0.21 8.43 9.51
C ASN A 329 0.29 9.27 8.34
N LEU A 330 1.36 8.85 7.65
CA LEU A 330 1.93 9.61 6.53
C LEU A 330 0.94 9.77 5.37
N ARG A 331 0.20 8.70 5.04
CA ARG A 331 -0.85 8.75 4.01
C ARG A 331 -1.97 9.72 4.38
N ALA A 332 -2.42 9.69 5.64
CA ALA A 332 -3.45 10.60 6.10
C ALA A 332 -2.97 12.06 6.09
N ILE A 333 -1.71 12.34 6.48
CA ILE A 333 -1.13 13.70 6.43
C ILE A 333 -1.06 14.18 4.97
N ALA A 334 -0.61 13.34 4.04
CA ALA A 334 -0.50 13.70 2.63
C ALA A 334 -1.86 14.07 2.00
N MET A 335 -2.92 13.36 2.39
CA MET A 335 -4.26 13.54 1.83
C MET A 335 -5.06 14.67 2.50
N GLU A 336 -4.69 15.10 3.71
CA GLU A 336 -5.42 16.09 4.50
C GLU A 336 -5.68 17.43 3.76
N PRO A 337 -4.75 18.01 2.98
CA PRO A 337 -5.01 19.29 2.30
C PRO A 337 -5.92 19.19 1.06
N ILE A 338 -6.02 18.01 0.44
CA ILE A 338 -6.53 17.84 -0.94
C ILE A 338 -7.87 17.09 -1.00
N GLY A 339 -8.74 17.30 -0.01
CA GLY A 339 -10.01 16.57 0.10
C GLY A 339 -11.00 16.82 -1.03
N HIS A 340 -10.90 17.92 -1.77
CA HIS A 340 -11.78 18.25 -2.91
C HIS A 340 -11.36 17.56 -4.21
N ILE A 341 -10.12 17.09 -4.31
CA ILE A 341 -9.58 16.29 -5.42
C ILE A 341 -9.11 14.92 -4.90
N ALA A 342 -9.84 14.33 -3.95
CA ALA A 342 -9.39 13.14 -3.22
C ALA A 342 -9.17 11.90 -4.11
N GLY A 343 -9.85 11.80 -5.27
CA GLY A 343 -9.62 10.75 -6.27
C GLY A 343 -8.24 10.88 -6.90
N ILE A 344 -7.97 12.04 -7.50
CA ILE A 344 -6.68 12.41 -8.08
C ILE A 344 -5.56 12.32 -7.04
N GLY A 345 -5.80 12.82 -5.84
CA GLY A 345 -4.89 12.77 -4.71
C GLY A 345 -4.43 11.37 -4.35
N ALA A 346 -5.38 10.46 -4.13
CA ALA A 346 -5.06 9.07 -3.78
C ALA A 346 -4.26 8.37 -4.90
N ALA A 347 -4.63 8.61 -6.16
CA ALA A 347 -3.96 8.04 -7.32
C ALA A 347 -2.51 8.52 -7.45
N ILE A 348 -2.29 9.83 -7.44
CA ILE A 348 -0.96 10.43 -7.64
C ILE A 348 -0.05 10.12 -6.46
N THR A 349 -0.52 10.31 -5.23
CA THR A 349 0.31 10.06 -4.03
C THR A 349 0.73 8.59 -3.96
N GLY A 350 -0.19 7.66 -4.26
CA GLY A 350 0.12 6.24 -4.41
C GLY A 350 1.16 5.98 -5.49
N PHE A 351 0.91 6.42 -6.73
CA PHE A 351 1.81 6.21 -7.86
C PHE A 351 3.21 6.78 -7.64
N VAL A 352 3.31 8.05 -7.23
CA VAL A 352 4.59 8.74 -7.01
C VAL A 352 5.37 8.07 -5.88
N SER A 353 4.72 7.68 -4.78
CA SER A 353 5.40 6.99 -3.68
C SER A 353 6.00 5.66 -4.14
N THR A 354 5.30 4.89 -4.97
CA THR A 354 5.82 3.65 -5.56
C THR A 354 6.95 3.93 -6.56
N LEU A 355 6.83 4.96 -7.39
CA LEU A 355 7.86 5.33 -8.35
C LEU A 355 9.17 5.75 -7.68
N ILE A 356 9.09 6.41 -6.52
CA ILE A 356 10.26 6.73 -5.68
C ILE A 356 10.83 5.45 -5.04
N ALA A 357 9.95 4.52 -4.62
CA ALA A 357 10.36 3.32 -3.92
C ALA A 357 11.20 2.36 -4.79
N ILE A 358 10.88 2.22 -6.07
CA ILE A 358 11.52 1.24 -6.97
C ILE A 358 13.03 1.49 -7.14
N PRO A 359 13.51 2.69 -7.57
CA PRO A 359 14.93 2.94 -7.73
C PRO A 359 15.72 2.78 -6.42
N ILE A 360 15.12 3.16 -5.29
CA ILE A 360 15.73 2.98 -3.96
C ILE A 360 15.91 1.49 -3.67
N ALA A 361 14.87 0.69 -3.90
CA ALA A 361 14.90 -0.76 -3.73
C ALA A 361 15.96 -1.42 -4.61
N THR A 362 16.00 -1.07 -5.89
CA THR A 362 16.97 -1.60 -6.86
C THR A 362 18.40 -1.21 -6.51
N TYR A 363 18.65 0.07 -6.23
CA TYR A 363 20.00 0.57 -5.97
C TYR A 363 20.56 0.04 -4.65
N ILE A 364 19.80 0.11 -3.56
CA ILE A 364 20.29 -0.40 -2.26
C ILE A 364 20.34 -1.94 -2.28
N GLY A 365 19.35 -2.57 -2.93
CA GLY A 365 19.29 -4.03 -3.08
C GLY A 365 20.52 -4.62 -3.76
N SER A 366 21.13 -3.92 -4.73
CA SER A 366 22.35 -4.41 -5.40
C SER A 366 23.57 -4.52 -4.48
N PHE A 367 23.55 -3.88 -3.31
CA PHE A 367 24.63 -3.97 -2.33
C PHE A 367 24.46 -5.13 -1.34
N ILE A 368 23.31 -5.83 -1.34
CA ILE A 368 23.02 -6.92 -0.39
C ILE A 368 23.71 -8.22 -0.86
N LEU A 369 25.04 -8.19 -0.88
CA LEU A 369 25.91 -9.29 -1.29
C LEU A 369 26.60 -9.85 -0.05
N GLY A 370 26.00 -10.87 0.57
CA GLY A 370 26.60 -11.59 1.70
C GLY A 370 26.51 -10.89 3.07
N THR A 371 25.98 -9.67 3.15
CA THR A 371 25.73 -8.97 4.42
C THR A 371 24.39 -8.24 4.41
N THR A 372 23.82 -8.07 5.60
CA THR A 372 22.59 -7.31 5.89
C THR A 372 22.85 -5.84 6.21
N LEU A 373 24.12 -5.41 6.36
CA LEU A 373 24.46 -4.03 6.68
C LEU A 373 23.87 -2.99 5.70
N PRO A 374 23.92 -3.19 4.36
CA PRO A 374 23.37 -2.24 3.39
C PRO A 374 21.87 -1.99 3.55
N LEU A 375 21.12 -2.98 4.04
CA LEU A 375 19.69 -2.84 4.32
C LEU A 375 19.46 -1.79 5.42
N PHE A 376 20.19 -1.88 6.53
CA PHE A 376 20.06 -0.93 7.64
C PHE A 376 20.67 0.43 7.32
N VAL A 377 21.73 0.51 6.51
CA VAL A 377 22.21 1.78 5.95
C VAL A 377 21.11 2.43 5.10
N GLY A 378 20.42 1.64 4.28
CA GLY A 378 19.28 2.09 3.50
C GLY A 378 18.13 2.63 4.36
N PHE A 379 17.78 1.92 5.43
CA PHE A 379 16.82 2.40 6.43
C PHE A 379 17.27 3.71 7.06
N ALA A 380 18.53 3.83 7.46
CA ALA A 380 19.06 5.03 8.10
C ALA A 380 19.01 6.24 7.15
N ILE A 381 19.48 6.11 5.91
CA ILE A 381 19.50 7.19 4.93
C ILE A 381 18.08 7.66 4.60
N CYS A 382 17.18 6.71 4.25
CA CYS A 382 15.80 7.04 3.92
C CYS A 382 15.04 7.62 5.12
N GLY A 383 15.30 7.10 6.32
CA GLY A 383 14.75 7.58 7.57
C GLY A 383 15.19 9.00 7.91
N LEU A 384 16.50 9.28 7.83
CA LEU A 384 17.05 10.60 8.12
C LEU A 384 16.57 11.65 7.11
N ALA A 385 16.54 11.31 5.82
CA ALA A 385 15.96 12.19 4.79
C ALA A 385 14.48 12.47 5.07
N SER A 386 13.71 11.43 5.41
CA SER A 386 12.30 11.54 5.79
C SER A 386 12.08 12.42 7.01
N LEU A 387 12.90 12.25 8.06
CA LEU A 387 12.86 13.03 9.29
C LEU A 387 13.20 14.50 9.02
N GLY A 388 14.20 14.76 8.17
CA GLY A 388 14.56 16.11 7.72
C GLY A 388 13.39 16.82 7.04
N ILE A 389 12.75 16.17 6.06
CA ILE A 389 11.56 16.69 5.38
C ILE A 389 10.43 16.96 6.38
N PHE A 390 10.18 16.01 7.29
CA PHE A 390 9.14 16.14 8.32
C PHE A 390 9.38 17.37 9.22
N MET A 391 10.62 17.58 9.68
CA MET A 391 10.98 18.72 10.53
C MET A 391 10.85 20.06 9.81
N LEU A 392 11.23 20.13 8.53
CA LEU A 392 11.07 21.33 7.70
C LEU A 392 9.60 21.75 7.57
N MET A 393 8.70 20.78 7.40
CA MET A 393 7.25 21.05 7.32
C MET A 393 6.68 21.46 8.68
N ARG A 394 7.14 20.86 9.78
CA ARG A 394 6.70 21.21 11.14
C ARG A 394 7.03 22.66 11.49
N LYS A 395 8.27 23.11 11.25
CA LYS A 395 8.70 24.50 11.55
C LYS A 395 7.82 25.53 10.85
N ARG A 396 7.49 25.31 9.57
CA ARG A 396 6.61 26.22 8.79
C ARG A 396 5.17 26.28 9.33
N SER A 397 4.60 25.15 9.74
CA SER A 397 3.23 25.12 10.29
C SER A 397 3.08 25.88 11.62
N VAL A 398 4.17 26.03 12.38
CA VAL A 398 4.21 26.84 13.61
C VAL A 398 4.30 28.32 13.25
N VAL A 399 5.20 28.68 12.31
CA VAL A 399 5.37 30.08 11.87
C VAL A 399 4.06 30.64 11.29
N VAL A 400 3.36 29.90 10.41
CA VAL A 400 2.08 30.36 9.83
C VAL A 400 1.01 30.57 10.91
N ARG A 401 0.90 29.69 11.91
CA ARG A 401 -0.05 29.83 13.02
C ARG A 401 0.25 31.03 13.92
N VAL A 402 1.53 31.32 14.17
CA VAL A 402 1.97 32.50 14.92
C VAL A 402 1.63 33.78 14.15
N TRP A 403 1.88 33.81 12.84
CA TRP A 403 1.52 34.94 11.97
C TRP A 403 0.01 35.19 11.86
N GLN A 404 -0.80 34.14 11.78
CA GLN A 404 -2.26 34.26 11.74
C GLN A 404 -2.83 34.76 13.07
N ARG A 405 -2.30 34.29 14.22
CA ARG A 405 -2.66 34.84 15.54
C ARG A 405 -2.25 36.30 15.68
N ALA A 406 -1.07 36.69 15.19
CA ALA A 406 -0.62 38.08 15.24
C ALA A 406 -1.50 39.03 14.40
N ARG A 407 -2.15 38.53 13.34
CA ARG A 407 -3.10 39.29 12.52
C ARG A 407 -4.52 39.34 13.07
N SER A 408 -4.94 38.42 13.94
CA SER A 408 -6.26 38.46 14.59
C SER A 408 -6.33 39.38 15.81
N PHE A 409 -5.19 39.92 16.25
CA PHE A 409 -5.07 40.91 17.33
C PHE A 409 -4.90 42.36 16.80
N ARG A 410 -4.98 42.56 15.48
CA ARG A 410 -5.14 43.85 14.82
C ARG A 410 -6.49 43.87 14.13
#